data_AF-A0A1F4PCZ7-F1
#
_entry.id   AF-A0A1F4PCZ7-F1
#
_cell.length_a   1.000
_cell.length_b   1.000
_cell.length_c   1.000
_cell.angle_alpha   90.00
_cell.angle_beta   90.00
_cell.angle_gamma   90.00
#
_symmetry.space_group_name_H-M   'P 1'
#
loop_
_entity.id
_entity.type
_entity.pdbx_description
1 polymer ?
#
loop_
_entity_poly.entity_id
_entity_poly.type
_entity_poly.pdbx_seq_one_letter_code
_entity_poly.pdbx_strand_id
1 'polypeptide(L)'
;MKRQNLSRQSGFTLVEIAIVLVIIGLLLGGVLKGQEMIENAKIKNVINDLKGVSAAYYSYQDRYKAIPGDDAAASTRFTGAVNGGGNGAIAGVYTAVVAPALAAESNNFWQHTRMAGLLSGVATATVALPGTHAAGGVLGVQANAYGITGTVVCGGSIPWKMAQAIDTQLDDGNSATGSIRASLAGAANLATTAVANSVYGPTVPATAILEAGIHTVCMKI
;
A
#
# COMPACT_ATOMS: atom_id res chain seq x y z
N MET A 1 33.18 -24.68 -68.44
CA MET A 1 31.79 -24.62 -67.94
C MET A 1 31.78 -24.97 -66.45
N LYS A 2 31.60 -23.98 -65.56
CA LYS A 2 31.53 -24.17 -64.10
C LYS A 2 30.07 -24.50 -63.72
N ARG A 3 29.79 -25.73 -63.29
CA ARG A 3 28.47 -26.10 -62.75
C ARG A 3 28.34 -25.53 -61.33
N GLN A 4 27.46 -24.55 -61.15
CA GLN A 4 27.06 -24.09 -59.82
C GLN A 4 26.10 -25.14 -59.22
N ASN A 5 26.50 -25.78 -58.13
CA ASN A 5 25.61 -26.64 -57.34
C ASN A 5 24.58 -25.75 -56.63
N LEU A 6 23.31 -25.81 -57.04
CA LEU A 6 22.22 -25.25 -56.23
C LEU A 6 22.07 -26.11 -54.97
N SER A 7 22.38 -25.55 -53.81
CA SER A 7 22.06 -26.16 -52.53
C SER A 7 20.54 -26.29 -52.41
N ARG A 8 20.05 -27.52 -52.19
CA ARG A 8 18.65 -27.75 -51.84
C ARG A 8 18.43 -27.21 -50.42
N GLN A 9 17.77 -26.06 -50.32
CA GLN A 9 17.27 -25.55 -49.04
C GLN A 9 16.10 -26.45 -48.61
N SER A 10 16.28 -27.22 -47.53
CA SER A 10 15.18 -27.98 -46.92
C SER A 10 14.20 -26.98 -46.32
N GLY A 11 13.00 -26.87 -46.88
CA GLY A 11 11.91 -26.11 -46.26
C GLY A 11 11.50 -26.74 -44.94
N PHE A 12 11.11 -25.92 -43.96
CA PHE A 12 10.52 -26.39 -42.71
C PHE A 12 9.21 -27.13 -43.01
N THR A 13 9.00 -28.26 -42.35
CA THR A 13 7.76 -29.03 -42.48
C THR A 13 6.62 -28.31 -41.77
N LEU A 14 5.39 -28.49 -42.26
CA LEU A 14 4.18 -27.92 -41.63
C LEU A 14 4.02 -28.39 -40.18
N VAL A 15 4.45 -29.64 -39.89
CA VAL A 15 4.41 -30.25 -38.56
C VAL A 15 5.40 -29.59 -37.61
N GLU A 16 6.62 -29.24 -38.06
CA GLU A 16 7.61 -28.56 -37.23
C GLU A 16 7.11 -27.18 -36.77
N ILE A 17 6.51 -26.39 -37.66
CA ILE A 17 5.93 -25.09 -37.28
C ILE A 17 4.71 -25.28 -36.37
N ALA A 18 3.89 -26.30 -36.59
CA ALA A 18 2.70 -26.55 -35.77
C ALA A 18 3.06 -26.82 -34.29
N ILE A 19 4.06 -27.67 -34.03
CA ILE A 19 4.48 -27.98 -32.65
C ILE A 19 5.10 -26.74 -31.99
N VAL A 20 5.90 -25.97 -32.73
CA VAL A 20 6.50 -24.73 -32.22
C VAL A 20 5.43 -23.73 -31.81
N LEU A 21 4.39 -23.53 -32.62
CA LEU A 21 3.29 -22.62 -32.29
C LEU A 21 2.49 -23.08 -31.07
N VAL A 22 2.29 -24.38 -30.89
CA VAL A 22 1.62 -24.94 -29.70
C VAL A 22 2.46 -24.66 -28.45
N ILE A 23 3.77 -24.94 -28.49
CA ILE A 23 4.65 -24.69 -27.34
C ILE A 23 4.68 -23.19 -27.00
N ILE A 24 4.83 -22.31 -27.99
CA ILE A 24 4.79 -20.86 -27.78
C ILE A 24 3.44 -20.45 -27.18
N GLY A 25 2.33 -20.97 -27.70
CA GLY A 25 0.99 -20.69 -27.17
C GLY A 25 0.83 -21.10 -25.70
N LEU A 26 1.31 -22.29 -25.33
CA LEU A 26 1.28 -22.78 -23.96
C LEU A 26 2.19 -21.97 -23.03
N LEU A 27 3.39 -21.62 -23.48
CA LEU A 27 4.32 -20.78 -22.73
C LEU A 27 3.77 -19.37 -22.50
N LEU A 28 3.23 -18.74 -23.54
CA LEU A 28 2.61 -17.41 -23.44
C LEU A 28 1.39 -17.44 -22.52
N GLY A 29 0.52 -18.45 -22.64
CA GLY A 29 -0.63 -18.63 -21.75
C GLY A 29 -0.20 -18.81 -20.28
N GLY A 30 0.84 -19.61 -20.04
CA GLY A 30 1.41 -19.81 -18.71
C GLY A 30 2.01 -18.54 -18.10
N VAL A 31 2.77 -17.77 -18.88
CA VAL A 31 3.39 -16.51 -18.41
C VAL A 31 2.34 -15.46 -18.08
N LEU A 32 1.32 -15.27 -18.93
CA LEU A 32 0.24 -14.33 -18.67
C LEU A 32 -0.48 -14.65 -17.36
N LYS A 33 -0.76 -15.93 -17.10
CA LYS A 33 -1.38 -16.32 -15.83
C LYS A 33 -0.45 -16.16 -14.64
N GLY A 34 0.84 -16.45 -14.83
CA GLY A 34 1.87 -16.23 -13.81
C GLY A 34 1.97 -14.76 -13.39
N GLN A 35 1.91 -13.83 -14.34
CA GLN A 35 1.93 -12.39 -14.07
C GLN A 35 0.71 -11.93 -13.25
N GLU A 36 -0.50 -12.37 -13.60
CA GLU A 36 -1.70 -12.09 -12.80
C GLU A 36 -1.60 -12.66 -11.38
N MET A 37 -1.03 -13.87 -11.23
CA MET A 37 -0.87 -14.49 -9.91
C MET A 37 0.09 -13.69 -9.03
N ILE A 38 1.20 -13.19 -9.59
CA ILE A 38 2.15 -12.33 -8.88
C ILE A 38 1.50 -11.03 -8.46
N GLU A 39 0.70 -10.41 -9.34
CA GLU A 39 0.01 -9.16 -9.02
C GLU A 39 -1.01 -9.35 -7.87
N ASN A 40 -1.78 -10.44 -7.92
CA ASN A 40 -2.70 -10.80 -6.82
C ASN A 40 -1.97 -11.09 -5.50
N ALA A 41 -0.79 -11.70 -5.55
CA ALA A 41 0.03 -11.91 -4.36
C ALA A 41 0.51 -10.58 -3.76
N LYS A 42 0.91 -9.62 -4.60
CA LYS A 42 1.27 -8.26 -4.15
C LYS A 42 0.08 -7.55 -3.50
N ILE A 43 -1.10 -7.59 -4.12
CA ILE A 43 -2.34 -7.04 -3.54
C ILE A 43 -2.58 -7.61 -2.14
N LYS A 44 -2.50 -8.93 -1.98
CA LYS A 44 -2.68 -9.60 -0.67
C LYS A 44 -1.64 -9.18 0.36
N ASN A 45 -0.38 -9.02 -0.05
CA ASN A 45 0.66 -8.56 0.87
C ASN A 45 0.42 -7.12 1.34
N VAL A 46 -0.01 -6.22 0.45
CA VAL A 46 -0.38 -4.84 0.84
C VAL A 46 -1.57 -4.84 1.81
N ILE A 47 -2.58 -5.69 1.57
CA ILE A 47 -3.70 -5.87 2.49
C ILE A 47 -3.22 -6.36 3.87
N ASN A 48 -2.30 -7.32 3.90
CA ASN A 48 -1.72 -7.83 5.14
C ASN A 48 -0.91 -6.77 5.88
N ASP A 49 -0.17 -5.92 5.16
CA ASP A 49 0.57 -4.80 5.75
C ASP A 49 -0.39 -3.79 6.41
N LEU A 50 -1.47 -3.41 5.71
CA LEU A 50 -2.52 -2.52 6.24
C LEU A 50 -3.17 -3.12 7.51
N LYS A 51 -3.56 -4.39 7.45
CA LYS A 51 -4.14 -5.12 8.60
C LYS A 51 -3.15 -5.28 9.75
N GLY A 52 -1.86 -5.48 9.45
CA GLY A 52 -0.80 -5.61 10.46
C GLY A 52 -0.63 -4.32 11.27
N VAL A 53 -0.70 -3.17 10.61
CA VAL A 53 -0.70 -1.86 11.29
C VAL A 53 -1.94 -1.68 12.16
N SER A 54 -3.14 -2.02 11.66
CA SER A 54 -4.37 -1.97 12.45
C SER A 54 -4.30 -2.90 13.67
N ALA A 55 -3.78 -4.12 13.50
CA ALA A 55 -3.61 -5.07 14.60
C ALA A 55 -2.63 -4.54 15.66
N ALA A 56 -1.53 -3.90 15.25
CA ALA A 56 -0.60 -3.25 16.16
C ALA A 56 -1.24 -2.08 16.92
N TYR A 57 -2.08 -1.29 16.26
CA TYR A 57 -2.84 -0.22 16.90
C TYR A 57 -3.71 -0.77 18.03
N TYR A 58 -4.55 -1.76 17.73
CA TYR A 58 -5.45 -2.35 18.72
C TYR A 58 -4.72 -3.08 19.84
N SER A 59 -3.61 -3.75 19.52
CA SER A 59 -2.78 -4.42 20.53
C SER A 59 -2.12 -3.44 21.48
N TYR A 60 -1.66 -2.28 20.98
CA TYR A 60 -1.12 -1.22 21.82
C TYR A 60 -2.22 -0.62 22.73
N GLN A 61 -3.39 -0.35 22.16
CA GLN A 61 -4.53 0.18 22.89
C GLN A 61 -4.98 -0.77 23.99
N ASP A 62 -5.03 -2.08 23.73
CA ASP A 62 -5.41 -3.06 24.74
C ASP A 62 -4.37 -3.15 25.86
N ARG A 63 -3.08 -3.18 25.51
CA ARG A 63 -1.98 -3.34 26.47
C ARG A 63 -1.75 -2.12 27.34
N TYR A 64 -1.84 -0.91 26.77
CA TYR A 64 -1.42 0.33 27.45
C TYR A 64 -2.56 1.30 27.73
N LYS A 65 -3.78 0.99 27.27
CA LYS A 65 -4.99 1.82 27.39
C LYS A 65 -4.79 3.24 26.87
N ALA A 66 -3.93 3.37 25.86
CA ALA A 66 -3.56 4.62 25.20
C ALA A 66 -3.46 4.39 23.68
N ILE A 67 -3.60 5.45 22.89
CA ILE A 67 -3.45 5.38 21.44
C ILE A 67 -1.97 5.50 21.09
N PRO A 68 -1.39 4.56 20.30
CA PRO A 68 0.00 4.70 19.87
C PRO A 68 0.17 5.98 19.01
N GLY A 69 1.24 6.71 19.27
CA GLY A 69 1.53 8.01 18.67
C GLY A 69 0.98 9.20 19.47
N ASP A 70 -0.20 9.05 20.05
CA ASP A 70 -0.89 10.03 20.91
C ASP A 70 -0.70 9.73 22.42
N ASP A 71 0.13 8.75 22.76
CA ASP A 71 0.32 8.34 24.15
C ASP A 71 1.13 9.37 24.96
N ALA A 72 0.45 10.15 25.80
CA ALA A 72 1.04 11.18 26.66
C ALA A 72 2.00 10.64 27.72
N ALA A 73 1.99 9.33 28.00
CA ALA A 73 2.86 8.69 28.99
C ALA A 73 3.88 7.72 28.35
N ALA A 74 4.10 7.78 27.04
CA ALA A 74 5.02 6.87 26.33
C ALA A 74 6.44 6.84 26.92
N SER A 75 7.01 7.99 27.26
CA SER A 75 8.34 8.13 27.88
C SER A 75 8.47 7.45 29.25
N THR A 76 7.36 7.27 29.97
CA THR A 76 7.34 6.55 31.25
C THR A 76 7.37 5.04 31.06
N ARG A 77 6.88 4.56 29.90
CA ARG A 77 6.81 3.14 29.54
C ARG A 77 8.07 2.67 28.82
N PHE A 78 8.65 3.53 27.99
CA PHE A 78 9.80 3.21 27.17
C PHE A 78 10.85 4.32 27.25
N THR A 79 12.07 3.95 27.64
CA THR A 79 13.20 4.87 27.71
C THR A 79 13.51 5.43 26.32
N GLY A 80 13.45 6.75 26.17
CA GLY A 80 13.70 7.43 24.90
C GLY A 80 12.49 7.52 23.96
N ALA A 81 11.29 7.11 24.40
CA ALA A 81 10.07 7.44 23.68
C ALA A 81 9.70 8.91 23.84
N VAL A 82 9.13 9.48 22.78
CA VAL A 82 8.55 10.82 22.75
C VAL A 82 7.08 10.69 23.10
N ASN A 83 6.59 11.50 24.05
CA ASN A 83 5.17 11.51 24.38
C ASN A 83 4.34 12.05 23.22
N GLY A 84 3.12 11.54 23.06
CA GLY A 84 2.07 12.18 22.26
C GLY A 84 1.29 13.24 23.05
N GLY A 85 0.27 13.81 22.43
CA GLY A 85 -0.58 14.85 22.99
C GLY A 85 -1.67 14.36 23.94
N GLY A 86 -2.05 13.09 23.89
CA GLY A 86 -3.11 12.49 24.70
C GLY A 86 -4.51 13.01 24.37
N ASN A 87 -4.75 13.45 23.14
CA ASN A 87 -5.97 14.14 22.73
C ASN A 87 -6.99 13.25 22.00
N GLY A 88 -6.67 11.97 21.79
CA GLY A 88 -7.53 10.99 21.13
C GLY A 88 -7.36 10.93 19.61
N ALA A 89 -6.42 11.67 19.02
CA ALA A 89 -6.16 11.71 17.60
C ALA A 89 -4.65 11.60 17.31
N ILE A 90 -4.29 11.04 16.15
CA ILE A 90 -2.91 11.03 15.69
C ILE A 90 -2.73 12.23 14.74
N ALA A 91 -2.14 13.31 15.26
CA ALA A 91 -1.76 14.49 14.52
C ALA A 91 -0.54 14.24 13.62
N GLY A 92 -0.53 14.91 12.48
CA GLY A 92 0.50 14.77 11.47
C GLY A 92 -0.01 14.04 10.24
N VAL A 93 0.93 13.73 9.36
CA VAL A 93 0.67 13.20 8.03
C VAL A 93 1.31 11.82 7.93
N TYR A 94 0.62 10.87 7.29
CA TYR A 94 1.10 9.50 7.18
C TYR A 94 2.46 9.36 6.48
N THR A 95 2.85 10.30 5.61
CA THR A 95 4.15 10.34 4.92
C THR A 95 5.23 11.11 5.67
N ALA A 96 5.00 11.53 6.91
CA ALA A 96 5.99 12.28 7.65
C ALA A 96 7.28 11.45 7.83
N VAL A 97 8.43 11.98 7.40
CA VAL A 97 9.74 11.29 7.52
C VAL A 97 10.66 11.95 8.54
N VAL A 98 10.14 12.93 9.30
CA VAL A 98 10.89 13.63 10.33
C VAL A 98 11.00 12.81 11.62
N ALA A 99 11.91 13.20 12.51
CA ALA A 99 12.02 12.57 13.82
C ALA A 99 10.70 12.63 14.61
N PRO A 100 10.43 11.65 15.49
CA PRO A 100 9.39 11.73 16.50
C PRO A 100 9.43 13.07 17.24
N ALA A 101 8.29 13.75 17.28
CA ALA A 101 8.12 15.03 17.96
C ALA A 101 6.70 15.08 18.52
N LEU A 102 6.51 15.86 19.59
CA LEU A 102 5.20 16.05 20.22
C LEU A 102 4.09 16.47 19.23
N ALA A 103 4.44 17.20 18.17
CA ALA A 103 3.51 17.66 17.13
C ALA A 103 3.40 16.72 15.90
N ALA A 104 4.21 15.67 15.83
CA ALA A 104 4.27 14.72 14.71
C ALA A 104 3.96 13.30 15.20
N GLU A 105 2.73 13.12 15.68
CA GLU A 105 2.25 11.89 16.32
C GLU A 105 2.19 10.70 15.34
N SER A 106 2.02 10.96 14.04
CA SER A 106 2.14 9.95 12.98
C SER A 106 3.47 9.20 13.02
N ASN A 107 4.57 9.85 13.43
CA ASN A 107 5.89 9.22 13.56
C ASN A 107 6.08 8.58 14.93
N ASN A 108 5.50 9.20 15.96
CA ASN A 108 5.45 8.62 17.30
C ASN A 108 4.70 7.27 17.28
N PHE A 109 3.70 7.09 16.41
CA PHE A 109 3.01 5.82 16.25
C PHE A 109 3.99 4.68 15.95
N TRP A 110 4.89 4.87 14.97
CA TRP A 110 5.90 3.89 14.61
C TRP A 110 6.90 3.66 15.74
N GLN A 111 7.25 4.71 16.48
CA GLN A 111 8.12 4.59 17.64
C GLN A 111 7.47 3.74 18.73
N HIS A 112 6.24 4.08 19.16
CA HIS A 112 5.53 3.44 20.26
C HIS A 112 5.23 1.97 19.96
N THR A 113 4.75 1.67 18.76
CA THR A 113 4.43 0.29 18.32
C THR A 113 5.67 -0.60 18.22
N ARG A 114 6.80 -0.06 17.73
CA ARG A 114 8.07 -0.80 17.65
C ARG A 114 8.72 -1.01 19.00
N MET A 115 8.73 0.00 19.86
CA MET A 115 9.24 -0.13 21.25
C MET A 115 8.38 -1.09 22.09
N ALA A 116 7.08 -1.17 21.80
CA ALA A 116 6.17 -2.16 22.38
C ALA A 116 6.41 -3.60 21.87
N GLY A 117 7.22 -3.77 20.82
CA GLY A 117 7.47 -5.06 20.16
C GLY A 117 6.31 -5.56 19.28
N LEU A 118 5.38 -4.67 18.89
CA LEU A 118 4.22 -5.03 18.07
C LEU A 118 4.53 -4.97 16.57
N LEU A 119 5.39 -4.04 16.16
CA LEU A 119 5.90 -3.92 14.81
C LEU A 119 7.42 -4.02 14.82
N SER A 120 8.00 -4.52 13.74
CA SER A 120 9.44 -4.58 13.56
C SER A 120 10.00 -3.25 13.02
N GLY A 121 11.29 -3.03 13.26
CA GLY A 121 12.02 -1.87 12.75
C GLY A 121 12.70 -1.05 13.85
N VAL A 122 13.48 -0.07 13.43
CA VAL A 122 14.18 0.84 14.35
C VAL A 122 13.19 1.85 14.93
N ALA A 123 13.26 2.03 16.24
CA ALA A 123 12.55 3.08 16.97
C ALA A 123 13.48 3.70 18.02
N THR A 124 13.88 4.93 17.77
CA THR A 124 14.61 5.78 18.71
C THR A 124 13.91 7.12 18.83
N ALA A 125 14.33 7.95 19.81
CA ALA A 125 13.84 9.32 19.97
C ALA A 125 13.96 10.17 18.69
N THR A 126 14.92 9.85 17.82
CA THR A 126 15.26 10.64 16.63
C THR A 126 14.95 9.93 15.32
N VAL A 127 14.67 8.63 15.35
CA VAL A 127 14.43 7.81 14.15
C VAL A 127 13.27 6.86 14.40
N ALA A 128 12.10 7.18 13.84
CA ALA A 128 10.98 6.26 13.70
C ALA A 128 10.26 6.54 12.37
N LEU A 129 10.92 6.14 11.28
CA LEU A 129 10.39 6.34 9.94
C LEU A 129 9.17 5.43 9.69
N PRO A 130 8.18 5.90 8.91
CA PRO A 130 7.09 5.07 8.44
C PRO A 130 7.59 3.82 7.72
N GLY A 131 6.82 2.74 7.82
CA GLY A 131 7.13 1.51 7.09
C GLY A 131 6.96 1.69 5.57
N THR A 132 7.46 0.73 4.80
CA THR A 132 7.08 0.56 3.40
C THR A 132 6.18 -0.66 3.27
N HIS A 133 5.20 -0.61 2.37
CA HIS A 133 4.36 -1.77 2.07
C HIS A 133 4.94 -2.58 0.89
N ALA A 134 4.42 -3.78 0.67
CA ALA A 134 4.92 -4.74 -0.34
C ALA A 134 4.93 -4.24 -1.80
N ALA A 135 4.21 -3.17 -2.12
CA ALA A 135 4.25 -2.54 -3.45
C ALA A 135 5.25 -1.37 -3.55
N GLY A 136 6.04 -1.13 -2.50
CA GLY A 136 7.18 -0.21 -2.51
C GLY A 136 6.87 1.24 -2.13
N GLY A 137 5.63 1.54 -1.74
CA GLY A 137 5.24 2.86 -1.25
C GLY A 137 5.34 2.99 0.27
N VAL A 138 5.08 4.20 0.75
CA VAL A 138 5.05 4.53 2.18
C VAL A 138 3.75 4.03 2.79
N LEU A 139 3.88 3.37 3.93
CA LEU A 139 2.79 2.95 4.81
C LEU A 139 2.86 3.82 6.07
N GLY A 140 1.76 4.49 6.41
CA GLY A 140 1.71 5.40 7.56
C GLY A 140 0.32 5.47 8.18
N VAL A 141 0.24 6.18 9.31
CA VAL A 141 -1.04 6.43 9.99
C VAL A 141 -1.28 7.92 10.17
N GLN A 142 -2.55 8.30 10.22
CA GLN A 142 -2.97 9.66 10.51
C GLN A 142 -4.44 9.70 10.93
N ALA A 143 -4.91 10.81 11.46
CA ALA A 143 -6.32 11.02 11.76
C ALA A 143 -7.09 11.61 10.56
N ASN A 144 -8.38 11.26 10.46
CA ASN A 144 -9.39 11.94 9.64
C ASN A 144 -9.11 12.00 8.12
N ALA A 145 -8.35 11.04 7.57
CA ALA A 145 -8.06 11.02 6.13
C ALA A 145 -9.32 10.79 5.30
N TYR A 146 -9.43 11.49 4.17
CA TYR A 146 -10.51 11.29 3.18
C TYR A 146 -11.93 11.31 3.78
N GLY A 147 -12.14 12.04 4.88
CA GLY A 147 -13.42 12.12 5.58
C GLY A 147 -13.79 10.87 6.38
N ILE A 148 -12.84 9.97 6.66
CA ILE A 148 -13.02 8.85 7.59
C ILE A 148 -12.72 9.35 8.99
N THR A 149 -13.73 9.45 9.86
CA THR A 149 -13.51 9.87 11.25
C THR A 149 -12.74 8.82 12.04
N GLY A 150 -11.64 9.24 12.68
CA GLY A 150 -10.78 8.40 13.52
C GLY A 150 -9.38 8.21 12.94
N THR A 151 -8.63 7.26 13.52
CA THR A 151 -7.31 6.86 13.01
C THR A 151 -7.48 6.01 11.75
N VAL A 152 -6.68 6.31 10.74
CA VAL A 152 -6.60 5.52 9.52
C VAL A 152 -5.16 5.09 9.27
N VAL A 153 -5.01 3.99 8.55
CA VAL A 153 -3.75 3.57 7.94
C VAL A 153 -3.81 3.85 6.44
N CYS A 154 -2.79 4.49 5.90
CA CYS A 154 -2.71 4.87 4.49
C CYS A 154 -1.45 4.29 3.83
N GLY A 155 -1.62 3.72 2.65
CA GLY A 155 -0.55 3.30 1.75
C GLY A 155 -0.53 4.19 0.51
N GLY A 156 0.58 4.89 0.27
CA GLY A 156 0.81 5.67 -0.96
C GLY A 156 1.40 4.82 -2.08
N SER A 157 1.56 5.38 -3.27
CA SER A 157 2.26 4.69 -4.38
C SER A 157 1.59 3.41 -4.91
N ILE A 158 0.26 3.31 -4.85
CA ILE A 158 -0.50 2.13 -5.28
C ILE A 158 -1.06 2.34 -6.71
N PRO A 159 -0.82 1.43 -7.67
CA PRO A 159 -1.43 1.50 -8.99
C PRO A 159 -2.95 1.40 -8.95
N TRP A 160 -3.64 2.00 -9.92
CA TRP A 160 -5.11 2.05 -9.99
C TRP A 160 -5.78 0.66 -9.84
N LYS A 161 -5.35 -0.32 -10.64
CA LYS A 161 -5.92 -1.68 -10.61
C LYS A 161 -5.75 -2.36 -9.24
N MET A 162 -4.60 -2.12 -8.60
CA MET A 162 -4.32 -2.63 -7.25
C MET A 162 -5.19 -1.93 -6.21
N ALA A 163 -5.35 -0.60 -6.31
CA ALA A 163 -6.21 0.15 -5.39
C ALA A 163 -7.67 -0.31 -5.45
N GLN A 164 -8.22 -0.48 -6.65
CA GLN A 164 -9.59 -1.01 -6.83
C GLN A 164 -9.71 -2.45 -6.33
N ALA A 165 -8.71 -3.31 -6.59
CA ALA A 165 -8.71 -4.68 -6.12
C ALA A 165 -8.60 -4.78 -4.59
N ILE A 166 -7.92 -3.84 -3.92
CA ILE A 166 -7.84 -3.78 -2.45
C ILE A 166 -9.22 -3.41 -1.88
N ASP A 167 -9.85 -2.36 -2.42
CA ASP A 167 -11.17 -1.90 -1.96
C ASP A 167 -12.23 -2.98 -2.19
N THR A 168 -12.37 -3.52 -3.40
CA THR A 168 -13.33 -4.60 -3.69
C THR A 168 -13.14 -5.87 -2.86
N GLN A 169 -11.94 -6.15 -2.33
CA GLN A 169 -11.69 -7.30 -1.46
C GLN A 169 -12.01 -7.05 0.01
N LEU A 170 -12.08 -5.78 0.43
CA LEU A 170 -12.18 -5.40 1.83
C LEU A 170 -13.43 -4.57 2.15
N ASP A 171 -14.08 -3.96 1.15
CA ASP A 171 -15.21 -3.04 1.31
C ASP A 171 -16.18 -3.09 0.11
N ASP A 172 -16.51 -1.96 -0.53
CA ASP A 172 -17.61 -1.81 -1.49
C ASP A 172 -17.13 -1.58 -2.94
N GLY A 173 -15.82 -1.44 -3.16
CA GLY A 173 -15.25 -1.15 -4.46
C GLY A 173 -15.48 0.29 -4.94
N ASN A 174 -15.86 1.20 -4.03
CA ASN A 174 -16.06 2.60 -4.29
C ASN A 174 -15.10 3.46 -3.47
N SER A 175 -14.12 4.04 -4.16
CA SER A 175 -13.06 4.87 -3.58
C SER A 175 -13.52 6.05 -2.69
N ALA A 176 -14.77 6.50 -2.81
CA ALA A 176 -15.32 7.63 -2.06
C ALA A 176 -16.09 7.24 -0.79
N THR A 177 -16.56 5.99 -0.68
CA THR A 177 -17.43 5.53 0.41
C THR A 177 -16.76 4.46 1.26
N GLY A 178 -17.47 3.94 2.26
CA GLY A 178 -16.94 2.87 3.09
C GLY A 178 -15.84 3.25 4.10
N SER A 179 -15.27 2.20 4.65
CA SER A 179 -14.11 2.12 5.54
C SER A 179 -12.77 2.18 4.80
N ILE A 180 -12.75 1.89 3.50
CA ILE A 180 -11.58 2.02 2.64
C ILE A 180 -11.87 3.07 1.59
N ARG A 181 -10.99 4.06 1.50
CA ARG A 181 -11.11 5.14 0.54
C ARG A 181 -9.80 5.35 -0.16
N ALA A 182 -9.88 5.71 -1.44
CA ALA A 182 -8.69 5.96 -2.25
C ALA A 182 -8.81 7.31 -2.96
N SER A 183 -7.67 7.92 -3.20
CA SER A 183 -7.57 9.15 -3.98
C SER A 183 -6.33 9.12 -4.87
N LEU A 184 -6.33 9.89 -5.95
CA LEU A 184 -5.16 10.10 -6.79
C LEU A 184 -4.04 10.75 -5.96
N ALA A 185 -2.82 10.24 -6.07
CA ALA A 185 -1.64 10.80 -5.43
C ALA A 185 -1.29 12.16 -6.07
N GLY A 186 -1.82 13.24 -5.48
CA GLY A 186 -1.44 14.63 -5.81
C GLY A 186 -0.49 15.21 -4.75
N ALA A 187 -0.63 16.50 -4.44
CA ALA A 187 -0.07 17.12 -3.21
C ALA A 187 -0.56 16.44 -1.89
N ALA A 188 -1.32 15.35 -2.03
CA ALA A 188 -1.95 14.49 -1.04
C ALA A 188 -1.07 13.32 -0.53
N ASN A 189 0.26 13.39 -0.68
CA ASN A 189 1.11 12.82 0.38
C ASN A 189 0.79 13.50 1.73
N LEU A 190 0.21 14.70 1.69
CA LEU A 190 -0.52 15.33 2.78
C LEU A 190 -1.99 14.89 2.71
N ALA A 191 -2.37 13.79 3.35
CA ALA A 191 -3.78 13.39 3.40
C ALA A 191 -4.58 14.29 4.38
N THR A 192 -4.55 15.60 4.14
CA THR A 192 -5.09 16.66 4.99
C THR A 192 -6.19 17.48 4.32
N THR A 193 -6.68 17.11 3.14
CA THR A 193 -7.84 17.79 2.53
C THR A 193 -8.96 16.84 2.17
N ALA A 194 -10.17 17.32 2.49
CA ALA A 194 -11.42 16.60 2.55
C ALA A 194 -11.88 16.08 1.18
N VAL A 195 -12.60 14.96 1.24
CA VAL A 195 -13.23 14.20 0.15
C VAL A 195 -12.21 13.38 -0.67
N ALA A 196 -12.30 12.06 -0.56
CA ALA A 196 -11.69 11.17 -1.55
C ALA A 196 -12.20 11.59 -2.94
N ASN A 197 -11.29 11.96 -3.84
CA ASN A 197 -11.68 12.09 -5.23
C ASN A 197 -12.10 10.71 -5.68
N SER A 198 -13.32 10.56 -6.16
CA SER A 198 -13.81 9.33 -6.77
C SER A 198 -12.85 8.89 -7.89
N VAL A 199 -11.97 7.93 -7.60
CA VAL A 199 -10.95 7.37 -8.52
C VAL A 199 -11.50 6.17 -9.27
N TYR A 200 -12.31 5.37 -8.59
CA TYR A 200 -12.99 4.20 -9.11
C TYR A 200 -14.29 3.99 -8.34
N GLY A 201 -15.26 3.36 -8.99
CA GLY A 201 -16.59 3.11 -8.44
C GLY A 201 -17.64 3.04 -9.54
N PRO A 202 -18.90 2.69 -9.22
CA PRO A 202 -19.96 2.46 -10.20
C PRO A 202 -20.32 3.70 -11.02
N THR A 203 -20.06 4.89 -10.49
CA THR A 203 -20.35 6.19 -11.13
C THR A 203 -19.10 6.87 -11.71
N VAL A 204 -17.93 6.24 -11.60
CA VAL A 204 -16.65 6.82 -11.98
C VAL A 204 -16.13 6.12 -13.22
N PRO A 205 -16.17 6.76 -14.41
CA PRO A 205 -15.58 6.17 -15.60
C PRO A 205 -14.07 6.10 -15.43
N ALA A 206 -13.48 4.94 -15.74
CA ALA A 206 -12.04 4.81 -15.82
C ALA A 206 -11.51 5.72 -16.94
N THR A 207 -10.71 6.72 -16.57
CA THR A 207 -10.06 7.62 -17.52
C THR A 207 -8.57 7.30 -17.56
N ALA A 208 -7.92 7.55 -18.71
CA ALA A 208 -6.50 7.25 -18.88
C ALA A 208 -5.59 7.93 -17.84
N ILE A 209 -6.00 9.09 -17.30
CA ILE A 209 -5.29 9.82 -16.25
C ILE A 209 -5.35 9.06 -14.92
N LEU A 210 -6.51 8.48 -14.59
CA LEU A 210 -6.69 7.68 -13.38
C LEU A 210 -5.96 6.33 -13.52
N GLU A 211 -6.05 5.67 -14.67
CA GLU A 211 -5.41 4.36 -14.86
C GLU A 211 -3.88 4.41 -14.88
N ALA A 212 -3.29 5.49 -15.43
CA ALA A 212 -1.84 5.72 -15.43
C ALA A 212 -1.35 6.36 -14.12
N GLY A 213 -2.27 6.79 -13.26
CA GLY A 213 -1.99 7.47 -12.02
C GLY A 213 -1.51 6.55 -10.90
N ILE A 214 -0.84 7.17 -9.93
CA ILE A 214 -0.52 6.56 -8.65
C ILE A 214 -1.60 6.99 -7.64
N HIS A 215 -1.96 6.11 -6.71
CA HIS A 215 -3.03 6.34 -5.74
C HIS A 215 -2.56 6.13 -4.31
N THR A 216 -3.25 6.80 -3.40
CA THR A 216 -3.15 6.53 -1.97
C THR A 216 -4.44 5.87 -1.53
N VAL A 217 -4.32 4.72 -0.84
CA VAL A 217 -5.45 3.98 -0.27
C VAL A 217 -5.36 4.11 1.25
N CYS A 218 -6.42 4.59 1.88
CA CYS A 218 -6.55 4.65 3.33
C CYS A 218 -7.65 3.70 3.81
N MET A 219 -7.36 2.98 4.88
CA MET A 219 -8.28 2.07 5.56
C MET A 219 -8.50 2.58 6.98
N LYS A 220 -9.75 2.61 7.42
CA LYS A 220 -10.10 2.88 8.82
C LYS A 220 -9.46 1.81 9.71
N ILE A 221 -8.79 2.26 10.78
CA ILE A 221 -8.36 1.35 11.84
C ILE A 221 -9.55 1.05 12.72
#